data_AF-A0AA39XLV1-F1
#
_entry.id   AF-A0AA39XLV1-F1
#
_cell.length_a   1.000
_cell.length_b   1.000
_cell.length_c   1.000
_cell.angle_alpha   90.00
_cell.angle_beta   90.00
_cell.angle_gamma   90.00
#
_symmetry.space_group_name_H-M   'P 1'
#
loop_
_entity.id
_entity.type
_entity.pdbx_description
1 polymer ?
#
loop_
_entity_poly.entity_id
_entity_poly.type
_entity_poly.pdbx_seq_one_letter_code
_entity_poly.pdbx_strand_id
1 'polypeptide(L)'
;MPTSLDSSHPIMVPSVLRFSTYSMAAPSVALTTGTGDSAVAEIRDIEKGLDRMENKALAQQRVVLSEEKSANLSKLALGAKLERALDRRMSSQDAVMRKRKPSVIGGGGAAAAAAVISEKEKA
;
A
#
# COMPACT_ATOMS: atom_id res chain seq x y z
N MET A 1 -36.04 -3.88 -25.13
CA MET A 1 -34.63 -3.77 -24.72
C MET A 1 -34.40 -2.34 -24.24
N PRO A 2 -34.00 -2.08 -22.99
CA PRO A 2 -33.72 -0.72 -22.53
C PRO A 2 -32.42 -0.18 -23.15
N THR A 3 -32.42 1.09 -23.54
CA THR A 3 -31.27 1.82 -24.11
C THR A 3 -30.35 2.33 -22.99
N SER A 4 -29.05 2.03 -23.10
CA SER A 4 -28.00 2.28 -22.10
C SER A 4 -27.80 3.76 -21.77
N LEU A 5 -27.64 4.08 -20.48
CA LEU A 5 -27.32 5.41 -19.93
C LEU A 5 -25.79 5.72 -19.89
N ASP A 6 -24.98 5.10 -20.75
CA ASP A 6 -23.51 5.18 -20.65
C ASP A 6 -22.87 6.38 -21.39
N SER A 7 -23.67 7.19 -22.08
CA SER A 7 -23.16 8.35 -22.82
C SER A 7 -23.32 9.67 -22.07
N SER A 8 -22.85 9.76 -20.83
CA SER A 8 -22.80 11.01 -20.05
C SER A 8 -21.39 11.50 -19.75
N HIS A 9 -20.43 11.21 -20.64
CA HIS A 9 -19.10 11.80 -20.57
C HIS A 9 -19.07 13.05 -21.47
N PRO A 10 -19.06 14.28 -20.90
CA PRO A 10 -18.97 15.48 -21.72
C PRO A 10 -17.58 15.54 -22.38
N ILE A 11 -17.57 15.66 -23.70
CA ILE A 11 -16.37 15.94 -24.51
C ILE A 11 -15.81 17.30 -24.05
N MET A 12 -14.63 17.29 -23.41
CA MET A 12 -13.93 18.51 -22.98
C MET A 12 -13.51 19.35 -24.18
N VAL A 13 -14.30 20.35 -24.53
CA VAL A 13 -13.95 21.46 -25.43
C VAL A 13 -13.63 22.69 -24.58
N PRO A 14 -12.53 23.43 -24.83
CA PRO A 14 -12.17 24.57 -24.00
C PRO A 14 -13.18 25.69 -24.27
N SER A 15 -14.00 25.98 -23.28
CA SER A 15 -14.97 27.06 -23.34
C SER A 15 -14.69 28.04 -22.24
N VAL A 16 -14.18 29.19 -22.68
CA VAL A 16 -14.03 30.40 -21.89
C VAL A 16 -15.44 30.77 -21.39
N LEU A 17 -15.66 30.63 -20.08
CA LEU A 17 -16.85 31.08 -19.34
C LEU A 17 -18.18 30.37 -19.68
N ARG A 18 -18.28 29.07 -19.37
CA ARG A 18 -19.61 28.43 -19.17
C ARG A 18 -20.02 28.53 -17.72
N PHE A 19 -20.76 29.59 -17.39
CA PHE A 19 -21.46 29.65 -16.11
C PHE A 19 -22.70 28.76 -16.18
N SER A 20 -22.69 27.67 -15.42
CA SER A 20 -23.87 26.81 -15.23
C SER A 20 -24.94 27.56 -14.43
N THR A 21 -26.22 27.38 -14.79
CA THR A 21 -27.39 28.02 -14.14
C THR A 21 -27.48 27.73 -12.63
N TYR A 22 -26.86 26.65 -12.16
CA TYR A 22 -26.76 26.31 -10.74
C TYR A 22 -25.57 26.98 -10.01
N SER A 23 -24.57 27.50 -10.73
CA SER A 23 -23.43 28.20 -10.14
C SER A 23 -23.69 29.68 -9.87
N MET A 24 -24.71 30.28 -10.50
CA MET A 24 -25.14 31.66 -10.18
C MET A 24 -25.89 31.76 -8.84
N ALA A 25 -26.30 30.63 -8.26
CA ALA A 25 -26.91 30.55 -6.94
C ALA A 25 -25.90 30.28 -5.81
N ALA A 26 -24.61 30.07 -6.14
CA ALA A 26 -23.56 30.05 -5.13
C ALA A 26 -23.23 31.51 -4.79
N PRO A 27 -23.46 31.97 -3.55
CA PRO A 27 -22.98 33.29 -3.15
C PRO A 27 -21.47 33.26 -3.27
N SER A 28 -20.91 34.03 -4.20
CA SER A 28 -19.48 34.30 -4.18
C SER A 28 -19.19 34.93 -2.82
N VAL A 29 -18.30 34.31 -2.04
CA VAL A 29 -17.81 34.84 -0.76
C VAL A 29 -16.88 36.02 -1.04
N ALA A 30 -17.42 37.07 -1.67
CA ALA A 30 -16.84 38.39 -1.62
C ALA A 30 -17.17 38.88 -0.22
N LEU A 31 -16.15 38.89 0.65
CA LEU A 31 -16.22 39.39 2.01
C LEU A 31 -16.47 40.90 1.99
N THR A 32 -17.71 41.32 1.72
CA THR A 32 -18.18 42.67 2.01
C THR A 32 -18.55 42.67 3.48
N THR A 33 -17.58 42.97 4.35
CA THR A 33 -17.84 43.30 5.76
C THR A 33 -18.59 44.63 5.83
N GLY A 34 -19.86 44.63 5.46
CA GLY A 34 -20.82 45.62 5.92
C GLY A 34 -21.22 45.22 7.34
N THR A 35 -20.72 45.93 8.34
CA THR A 35 -21.01 45.67 9.76
C THR A 35 -22.41 46.16 10.13
N GLY A 36 -23.43 45.62 9.49
CA GLY A 36 -24.81 45.69 9.98
C GLY A 36 -25.06 44.52 10.94
N ASP A 37 -25.80 44.74 12.03
CA ASP A 37 -26.13 43.72 13.04
C ASP A 37 -26.68 42.42 12.41
N SER A 38 -27.38 42.51 11.26
CA SER A 38 -27.90 41.36 10.52
C SER A 38 -26.80 40.45 9.96
N ALA A 39 -25.74 41.03 9.39
CA ALA A 39 -24.64 40.24 8.82
C ALA A 39 -23.87 39.48 9.91
N VAL A 40 -23.77 40.05 11.11
CA VAL A 40 -23.15 39.38 12.28
C VAL A 40 -24.04 38.27 12.82
N ALA A 41 -25.37 38.43 12.79
CA ALA A 41 -26.31 37.40 13.19
C ALA A 41 -26.25 36.17 12.26
N GLU A 42 -26.19 36.40 10.94
CA GLU A 42 -26.06 35.35 9.94
C GLU A 42 -24.76 34.55 10.10
N ILE A 43 -23.63 35.23 10.35
CA ILE A 43 -22.34 34.58 10.61
C ILE A 43 -22.41 33.66 11.83
N ARG A 44 -23.03 34.11 12.93
CA ARG A 44 -23.18 33.30 14.15
C ARG A 44 -24.05 32.06 13.93
N ASP A 45 -25.06 32.15 13.07
CA ASP A 45 -25.92 31.00 12.79
C ASP A 45 -25.23 30.00 11.85
N ILE A 46 -24.38 30.47 10.94
CA ILE A 46 -23.48 29.63 10.14
C ILE A 46 -22.46 28.92 11.05
N GLU A 47 -21.82 29.62 11.99
CA GLU A 47 -20.89 29.04 12.96
C GLU A 47 -21.55 27.92 13.78
N LYS A 48 -22.75 28.17 14.34
CA LYS A 48 -23.51 27.14 15.07
C LYS A 48 -23.91 25.96 14.18
N GLY A 49 -24.20 26.20 12.91
CA GLY A 49 -24.52 25.16 11.93
C GLY A 49 -23.30 24.27 11.66
N LEU A 50 -22.14 24.89 11.49
CA LEU A 50 -20.88 24.20 11.23
C LEU A 50 -20.44 23.36 12.43
N ASP A 51 -20.55 23.89 13.65
CA ASP A 51 -20.27 23.17 14.90
C ASP A 51 -21.16 21.93 15.08
N ARG A 52 -22.40 21.94 14.55
CA ARG A 52 -23.29 20.78 14.58
C ARG A 52 -22.97 19.76 13.49
N MET A 53 -22.43 20.22 12.36
CA MET A 53 -21.98 19.39 11.26
C MET A 53 -20.63 18.74 11.54
N GLU A 54 -19.85 19.25 12.51
CA GLU A 54 -18.59 18.66 12.91
C GLU A 54 -18.83 17.28 13.56
N ASN A 55 -18.34 16.22 12.92
CA ASN A 55 -18.41 14.88 13.47
C ASN A 55 -17.13 14.56 14.24
N LYS A 56 -17.16 14.85 15.55
CA LYS A 56 -16.03 14.63 16.47
C LYS A 56 -15.57 13.19 16.52
N ALA A 57 -16.48 12.23 16.34
CA ALA A 57 -16.14 10.81 16.33
C ALA A 57 -15.30 10.43 15.09
N LEU A 58 -15.63 10.97 13.91
CA LEU A 58 -14.85 10.76 12.69
C LEU A 58 -13.49 11.47 12.74
N ALA A 59 -13.42 12.63 13.40
CA ALA A 59 -12.16 13.33 13.63
C ALA A 59 -11.20 12.49 14.51
N GLN A 60 -11.74 11.86 15.56
CA GLN A 60 -10.97 10.96 16.44
C GLN A 60 -10.54 9.66 15.77
N GLN A 61 -11.29 9.19 14.75
CA GLN A 61 -10.95 7.96 14.01
C GLN A 61 -9.74 8.14 13.09
N ARG A 62 -9.47 9.36 12.60
CA ARG A 62 -8.30 9.65 11.75
C ARG A 62 -7.06 9.84 12.63
N VAL A 63 -6.38 8.73 12.92
CA VAL A 63 -5.10 8.76 13.61
C VAL A 63 -4.03 9.32 12.67
N VAL A 64 -3.63 10.57 12.90
CA VAL A 64 -2.40 11.11 12.33
C VAL A 64 -1.25 10.65 13.23
N LEU A 65 -0.42 9.76 12.70
CA LEU A 65 0.73 9.25 13.44
C LEU A 65 1.80 10.33 13.58
N SER A 66 2.43 10.40 14.75
CA SER A 66 3.65 11.20 14.92
C SER A 66 4.78 10.64 14.03
N GLU A 67 5.72 11.50 13.67
CA GLU A 67 6.88 11.11 12.84
C GLU A 67 7.67 9.94 13.44
N GLU A 68 7.82 9.91 14.76
CA GLU A 68 8.46 8.80 15.46
C GLU A 68 7.72 7.46 15.27
N LYS A 69 6.38 7.49 15.33
CA LYS A 69 5.55 6.29 15.16
C LYS A 69 5.62 5.79 13.71
N SER A 70 5.60 6.69 12.73
CA SER A 70 5.72 6.30 11.32
C SER A 70 7.10 5.73 10.99
N ALA A 71 8.17 6.28 11.57
CA ALA A 71 9.53 5.76 11.43
C ALA A 71 9.66 4.35 12.03
N ASN A 72 9.10 4.13 13.23
CA ASN A 72 9.10 2.82 13.88
C ASN A 72 8.34 1.75 13.08
N LEU A 73 7.16 2.09 12.56
CA LEU A 73 6.39 1.18 11.70
C LEU A 73 7.14 0.86 10.41
N SER A 74 7.81 1.85 9.81
CA SER A 74 8.62 1.66 8.60
C SER A 74 9.80 0.72 8.86
N LYS A 75 10.49 0.87 10.00
CA LYS A 75 11.59 -0.01 10.41
C LYS A 75 11.11 -1.44 10.64
N LEU A 76 9.98 -1.63 11.32
CA LEU A 76 9.38 -2.95 11.53
C LEU A 76 8.99 -3.62 10.20
N ALA A 77 8.35 -2.86 9.30
CA ALA A 77 7.97 -3.36 7.98
C ALA A 77 9.18 -3.74 7.14
N LEU A 78 10.28 -2.97 7.20
CA LEU A 78 11.53 -3.32 6.52
C LEU A 78 12.15 -4.58 7.10
N GLY A 79 12.21 -4.73 8.43
CA GLY A 79 12.72 -5.94 9.08
C GLY A 79 11.96 -7.19 8.63
N ALA A 80 10.62 -7.15 8.68
CA ALA A 80 9.77 -8.26 8.25
C ALA A 80 9.92 -8.60 6.76
N LYS A 81 10.12 -7.59 5.90
CA LYS A 81 10.42 -7.81 4.47
C LYS A 81 11.77 -8.49 4.27
N LEU A 82 12.78 -8.09 5.06
CA LEU A 82 14.11 -8.67 5.00
C LEU A 82 14.08 -10.13 5.44
N GLU A 83 13.43 -10.43 6.56
CA GLU A 83 13.23 -11.78 7.07
C GLU A 83 12.52 -12.67 6.05
N ARG A 84 11.38 -12.22 5.50
CA ARG A 84 10.66 -12.93 4.43
C ARG A 84 11.52 -13.15 3.17
N ALA A 85 12.35 -12.17 2.80
CA ALA A 85 13.24 -12.31 1.65
C ALA A 85 14.36 -13.31 1.91
N LEU A 86 14.93 -13.28 3.12
CA LEU A 86 15.93 -14.25 3.56
C LEU A 86 15.34 -15.65 3.63
N ASP A 87 14.14 -15.85 4.20
CA ASP A 87 13.49 -17.16 4.25
C ASP A 87 13.32 -17.77 2.86
N ARG A 88 12.88 -16.96 1.88
CA ARG A 88 12.77 -17.40 0.48
C ARG A 88 14.11 -17.77 -0.13
N ARG A 89 15.17 -17.02 0.19
CA ARG A 89 16.53 -17.26 -0.32
C ARG A 89 17.16 -18.47 0.35
N MET A 90 17.06 -18.57 1.67
CA MET A 90 17.67 -19.62 2.48
C MET A 90 16.92 -20.95 2.33
N SER A 91 15.62 -20.94 2.01
CA SER A 91 14.93 -22.17 1.62
C SER A 91 15.57 -22.73 0.34
N SER A 92 16.02 -23.99 0.39
CA SER A 92 16.65 -24.77 -0.70
C SER A 92 18.10 -24.43 -1.12
N GLN A 93 18.76 -23.47 -0.45
CA GLN A 93 20.19 -23.18 -0.71
C GLN A 93 21.16 -24.05 0.08
N ASP A 94 20.68 -24.73 1.12
CA ASP A 94 21.51 -25.64 1.90
C ASP A 94 22.06 -26.76 1.01
N ALA A 95 23.37 -26.98 1.13
CA ALA A 95 24.07 -27.97 0.32
C ALA A 95 23.60 -29.39 0.69
N VAL A 96 22.79 -30.01 -0.17
CA VAL A 96 22.43 -31.42 -0.05
C VAL A 96 23.53 -32.28 -0.66
N MET A 97 24.36 -32.89 0.19
CA MET A 97 25.38 -33.84 -0.23
C MET A 97 24.72 -35.09 -0.84
N ARG A 98 24.74 -35.21 -2.17
CA ARG A 98 24.27 -36.40 -2.87
C ARG A 98 25.44 -37.35 -3.12
N LYS A 99 25.26 -38.63 -2.83
CA LYS A 99 26.21 -39.69 -3.21
C LYS A 99 26.41 -39.62 -4.74
N ARG A 100 27.67 -39.52 -5.17
CA ARG A 100 28.01 -39.43 -6.60
C ARG A 100 27.54 -40.71 -7.29
N LYS A 101 26.76 -40.60 -8.37
CA LYS A 101 26.48 -41.75 -9.24
C LYS A 101 27.79 -42.17 -9.91
N PRO A 102 28.06 -43.49 -10.06
CA PRO A 102 29.24 -43.93 -10.80
C PRO A 102 29.16 -43.39 -12.23
N SER A 103 30.13 -42.55 -12.59
CA SER A 103 30.23 -41.93 -13.91
C SER A 103 30.53 -43.01 -14.97
N VAL A 104 29.68 -43.12 -16.00
CA VAL A 104 29.87 -44.05 -17.12
C VAL A 104 31.09 -43.69 -18.00
N ILE A 105 31.73 -42.53 -17.77
CA ILE A 105 32.88 -42.03 -18.56
C ILE A 105 34.16 -41.92 -17.70
N GLY A 106 34.16 -42.49 -16.49
CA GLY A 106 35.33 -42.52 -15.60
C GLY A 106 35.58 -43.94 -15.16
N GLY A 107 36.38 -44.67 -15.94
CA GLY A 107 36.73 -46.06 -15.66
C GLY A 107 37.27 -46.26 -14.24
N GLY A 108 36.67 -47.21 -13.52
CA GLY A 108 37.41 -48.16 -12.69
C GLY A 108 38.00 -47.71 -11.35
N GLY A 109 37.60 -46.58 -10.74
CA GLY A 109 38.22 -46.13 -9.48
C GLY A 109 37.50 -46.46 -8.17
N ALA A 110 36.16 -46.45 -8.14
CA ALA A 110 35.42 -46.43 -6.87
C ALA A 110 35.07 -47.81 -6.28
N ALA A 111 35.02 -48.86 -7.11
CA ALA A 111 34.73 -50.22 -6.63
C ALA A 111 35.93 -50.86 -5.90
N ALA A 112 37.17 -50.50 -6.25
CA ALA A 112 38.38 -51.03 -5.62
C ALA A 112 38.54 -50.56 -4.17
N ALA A 113 38.14 -49.33 -3.84
CA ALA A 113 38.27 -48.79 -2.48
C ALA A 113 37.29 -49.44 -1.48
N ALA A 114 36.13 -49.91 -1.94
CA ALA A 114 35.16 -50.59 -1.08
C ALA A 114 35.57 -52.03 -0.75
N ALA A 115 36.24 -52.73 -1.67
CA ALA A 115 36.70 -54.10 -1.47
C ALA A 115 37.87 -54.19 -0.45
N VAL A 116 38.81 -53.23 -0.50
CA VAL A 116 40.00 -53.20 0.38
C VAL A 116 39.63 -53.04 1.86
N ILE A 117 38.47 -52.45 2.17
CA ILE A 117 38.03 -52.29 3.57
C ILE A 117 37.43 -53.61 4.09
N SER A 118 36.74 -54.38 3.24
CA SER A 118 36.14 -55.66 3.64
C SER A 118 37.14 -56.81 3.85
N GLU A 119 38.33 -56.72 3.25
CA GLU A 119 39.37 -57.75 3.36
C GLU A 119 40.21 -57.59 4.65
N LYS A 120 40.29 -56.37 5.20
CA LYS A 120 40.98 -56.08 6.48
C LYS A 120 40.15 -56.38 7.73
N GLU A 121 38.87 -56.68 7.60
CA GLU A 121 37.98 -57.01 8.75
C GLU A 121 37.84 -58.54 8.96
N LYS A 122 38.50 -59.35 8.12
CA LYS A 122 38.41 -60.82 8.15
C LYS A 122 39.72 -61.53 8.51
N ALA A 123 40.72 -60.80 9.00
CA ALA A 123 41.99 -61.32 9.53
C ALA A 123 42.11 -61.02 11.03
#